data_AF-A0A0E9X0R9-F1
#
_entry.id   AF-A0A0E9X0R9-F1
#
_cell.length_a   1.000
_cell.length_b   1.000
_cell.length_c   1.000
_cell.angle_alpha   90.00
_cell.angle_beta   90.00
_cell.angle_gamma   90.00
#
_symmetry.space_group_name_H-M   'P 1'
#
loop_
_entity.id
_entity.type
_entity.pdbx_description
1 polymer ?
#
loop_
_entity_poly.entity_id
_entity_poly.type
_entity_poly.pdbx_seq_one_letter_code
_entity_poly.pdbx_strand_id
1 'polypeptide(L)'
;MDMVCEEPFQRQGMEFAVIKVKGQSFMMHQIRKMIGLVIAVVKGYAKESIQERSWGEEKVDIPKAPGLGLVLEKVHFEKYNKRFGDDGVHEPLDWTNEEELIAAFKEEHIYPTIVDTEQEEKSMLSWMKTLGIHDFEATVTEPQGNRDLTQDDDEDGNGSD
;
A
#
# COMPACT_ATOMS: atom_id res chain seq x y z
N MET A 1 -10.19 4.66 12.60
CA MET A 1 -9.22 4.13 11.62
C MET A 1 -8.60 2.98 12.34
N ASP A 2 -8.72 1.79 11.76
CA ASP A 2 -8.35 0.56 12.46
C ASP A 2 -7.21 -0.06 11.68
N MET A 3 -6.15 -0.45 12.38
CA MET A 3 -4.99 -1.10 11.79
C MET A 3 -4.52 -2.20 12.74
N VAL A 4 -4.41 -3.42 12.23
CA VAL A 4 -4.03 -4.60 13.02
C VAL A 4 -3.14 -5.50 12.20
N CYS A 5 -2.13 -6.08 12.85
CA CYS A 5 -1.35 -7.19 12.31
C CYS A 5 -1.89 -8.48 12.93
N GLU A 6 -2.25 -9.45 12.10
CA GLU A 6 -2.68 -10.77 12.54
C GLU A 6 -1.48 -11.64 12.94
N GLU A 7 -1.76 -12.76 13.60
CA GLU A 7 -0.75 -13.77 13.93
C GLU A 7 -0.06 -14.29 12.65
N PRO A 8 1.24 -14.59 12.71
CA PRO A 8 1.95 -15.10 11.56
C PRO A 8 1.50 -16.52 11.20
N PHE A 9 1.66 -16.88 9.93
CA PHE A 9 1.35 -18.19 9.39
C PHE A 9 2.43 -18.62 8.39
N GLN A 10 2.58 -19.93 8.21
CA GLN A 10 3.54 -20.48 7.25
C GLN A 10 2.87 -20.86 5.92
N ARG A 11 3.53 -20.51 4.81
CA ARG A 11 3.22 -20.96 3.45
C ARG A 11 4.53 -21.32 2.76
N GLN A 12 4.62 -22.53 2.21
CA GLN A 12 5.77 -23.01 1.44
C GLN A 12 7.14 -22.80 2.13
N GLY A 13 7.20 -22.96 3.45
CA GLY A 13 8.43 -22.81 4.24
C GLY A 13 8.83 -21.37 4.55
N MET A 14 8.01 -20.38 4.19
CA MET A 14 8.18 -18.98 4.56
C MET A 14 7.07 -18.55 5.54
N GLU A 15 7.41 -17.62 6.44
CA GLU A 15 6.47 -17.03 7.38
C GLU A 15 5.92 -15.71 6.82
N PHE A 16 4.61 -15.55 6.89
CA PHE A 16 3.88 -14.37 6.46
C PHE A 16 2.97 -13.88 7.59
N ALA A 17 2.62 -12.60 7.57
CA ALA A 17 1.60 -12.03 8.43
C ALA A 17 0.73 -11.06 7.61
N VAL A 18 -0.56 -10.96 7.96
CA VAL A 18 -1.50 -10.05 7.29
C VAL A 18 -1.66 -8.79 8.13
N ILE A 19 -1.46 -7.63 7.50
CA ILE A 19 -1.78 -6.34 8.11
C ILE A 19 -3.06 -5.82 7.48
N LYS A 20 -4.12 -5.67 8.28
CA LYS A 20 -5.41 -5.11 7.84
C LYS A 20 -5.48 -3.64 8.24
N VAL A 21 -5.88 -2.79 7.29
CA VAL A 21 -6.08 -1.36 7.52
C VAL A 21 -7.45 -0.91 6.97
N LYS A 22 -8.27 -0.32 7.85
CA LYS A 22 -9.56 0.27 7.50
C LYS A 22 -9.51 1.78 7.68
N GLY A 23 -9.62 2.51 6.58
CA GLY A 23 -9.64 3.97 6.51
C GLY A 23 -10.87 4.47 5.75
N GLN A 24 -11.18 5.77 5.89
CA GLN A 24 -12.23 6.40 5.07
C GLN A 24 -11.81 6.58 3.62
N SER A 25 -10.55 6.95 3.40
CA SER A 25 -9.96 7.23 2.10
C SER A 25 -8.45 7.10 2.21
N PHE A 26 -7.79 6.74 1.11
CA PHE A 26 -6.35 6.65 1.05
C PHE A 26 -5.81 7.51 -0.09
N MET A 27 -4.80 8.33 0.23
CA MET A 27 -4.01 9.04 -0.77
C MET A 27 -3.05 8.09 -1.48
N MET A 28 -2.54 8.51 -2.63
CA MET A 28 -1.54 7.75 -3.38
C MET A 28 -0.35 7.37 -2.48
N HIS A 29 0.02 6.09 -2.50
CA HIS A 29 1.09 5.50 -1.70
C HIS A 29 0.91 5.53 -0.17
N GLN A 30 -0.20 6.03 0.37
CA GLN A 30 -0.36 6.23 1.83
C GLN A 30 -0.16 4.94 2.62
N ILE A 31 -0.86 3.85 2.26
CA ILE A 31 -0.74 2.56 2.95
C ILE A 31 0.71 2.04 2.85
N ARG A 32 1.30 2.09 1.66
CA ARG A 32 2.67 1.61 1.42
C ARG A 32 3.72 2.39 2.23
N LYS A 33 3.52 3.69 2.41
CA LYS A 33 4.38 4.53 3.26
C LYS A 33 4.16 4.25 4.75
N MET A 34 2.92 4.07 5.19
CA MET A 34 2.62 3.71 6.58
C MET A 34 3.30 2.39 6.97
N ILE A 35 3.14 1.35 6.14
CA ILE A 35 3.78 0.05 6.36
C ILE A 35 5.31 0.16 6.31
N GLY A 36 5.84 0.91 5.33
CA GLY A 36 7.28 1.12 5.22
C GLY A 36 7.89 1.79 6.46
N LEU A 37 7.21 2.79 7.02
CA LEU A 37 7.64 3.46 8.25
C LEU A 37 7.67 2.50 9.44
N VAL A 38 6.61 1.70 9.62
CA VAL A 38 6.53 0.69 10.69
C VAL A 38 7.69 -0.30 10.57
N ILE A 39 7.97 -0.82 9.37
CA ILE A 39 9.08 -1.75 9.14
C ILE A 39 10.42 -1.08 9.45
N ALA A 40 10.63 0.18 9.04
CA ALA A 40 11.86 0.91 9.31
C ALA A 40 12.11 1.08 10.82
N VAL A 41 11.06 1.38 11.59
CA VAL A 41 11.14 1.52 13.05
C VAL A 41 11.42 0.17 13.72
N VAL A 42 10.63 -0.86 13.42
CA VAL A 42 10.77 -2.20 14.05
C VAL A 42 12.12 -2.84 13.74
N LYS A 43 12.68 -2.60 12.55
CA LYS A 43 14.03 -3.08 12.20
C LYS A 43 15.16 -2.20 12.72
N GLY A 44 14.87 -1.07 13.36
CA GLY A 44 15.85 -0.18 13.99
C GLY A 44 16.55 0.80 13.04
N TYR A 45 16.03 1.02 11.84
CA TYR A 45 16.54 2.05 10.92
C TYR A 45 16.09 3.46 11.30
N ALA A 46 14.94 3.58 11.95
CA ALA A 46 14.38 4.85 12.41
C ALA A 46 13.96 4.76 13.89
N LYS A 47 14.05 5.88 14.60
CA LYS A 47 13.52 6.01 15.97
C LYS A 47 12.00 6.11 15.93
N GLU A 48 11.31 5.63 16.97
CA GLU A 48 9.85 5.75 17.10
C GLU A 48 9.34 7.20 16.99
N SER A 49 10.15 8.19 17.41
CA SER A 49 9.84 9.62 17.30
C SER A 49 9.58 10.11 15.87
N ILE A 50 10.04 9.36 14.84
CA ILE A 50 9.77 9.69 13.44
C ILE A 50 8.26 9.68 13.12
N GLN A 51 7.48 8.87 13.84
CA GLN A 51 6.04 8.80 13.65
C GLN A 51 5.41 10.16 13.97
N GLU A 52 5.71 10.74 15.13
CA GLU A 52 5.22 12.07 15.50
C GLU A 52 5.72 13.15 14.54
N ARG A 53 7.01 13.11 14.18
CA ARG A 53 7.60 14.08 13.24
C ARG A 53 6.95 14.03 11.86
N SER A 54 6.54 12.85 11.39
CA SER A 54 5.92 12.68 10.07
C SER A 54 4.53 13.33 9.95
N TRP A 55 3.90 13.72 11.06
CA TRP A 55 2.67 14.52 11.07
C TRP A 55 2.93 16.03 11.12
N GLY A 56 4.17 16.44 11.36
CA GLY A 56 4.59 17.84 11.42
C GLY A 56 4.72 18.48 10.04
N GLU A 57 5.20 19.73 10.03
CA GLU A 57 5.44 20.49 8.80
C GLU A 57 6.69 20.03 8.04
N GLU A 58 7.60 19.36 8.74
CA GLU A 58 8.86 18.88 8.18
C GLU A 58 8.63 17.74 7.18
N LYS A 59 9.26 17.85 6.00
CA LYS A 59 9.26 16.75 5.04
C LYS A 59 10.16 15.64 5.54
N VAL A 60 9.57 14.47 5.79
CA VAL A 60 10.28 13.25 6.16
C VAL A 60 10.31 12.30 4.95
N ASP A 61 11.48 11.74 4.65
CA ASP A 61 11.57 10.68 3.65
C ASP A 61 11.07 9.35 4.23
N ILE A 62 9.84 8.98 3.87
CA ILE A 62 9.18 7.77 4.34
C ILE A 62 9.33 6.68 3.27
N PRO A 63 9.96 5.53 3.60
CA PRO A 63 10.16 4.45 2.66
C PRO A 63 8.82 3.88 2.20
N LYS A 64 8.72 3.64 0.90
CA LYS A 64 7.50 3.13 0.27
C LYS A 64 7.63 1.63 0.05
N ALA A 65 6.90 0.82 0.83
CA ALA A 65 6.87 -0.64 0.69
C ALA A 65 6.46 -1.08 -0.74
N PRO A 66 6.83 -2.29 -1.20
CA PRO A 66 6.39 -2.83 -2.49
C PRO A 66 4.87 -2.91 -2.61
N GLY A 67 4.37 -2.90 -3.84
CA GLY A 67 2.93 -3.04 -4.11
C GLY A 67 2.42 -4.48 -4.06
N LEU A 68 3.31 -5.46 -4.18
CA LEU A 68 2.98 -6.88 -4.35
C LEU A 68 1.99 -7.40 -3.29
N GLY A 69 2.25 -7.11 -2.02
CA GLY A 69 1.41 -7.60 -0.91
C GLY A 69 0.16 -6.75 -0.61
N LEU A 70 -0.12 -5.68 -1.38
CA LEU A 70 -1.24 -4.79 -1.10
C LEU A 70 -2.51 -5.25 -1.83
N VAL A 71 -3.52 -5.63 -1.06
CA VAL A 71 -4.80 -6.12 -1.58
C VAL A 71 -5.95 -5.22 -1.10
N LEU A 72 -6.83 -4.81 -2.03
CA LEU A 72 -8.08 -4.15 -1.66
C LEU A 72 -9.08 -5.21 -1.20
N GLU A 73 -9.33 -5.27 0.11
CA GLU A 73 -10.16 -6.33 0.70
C GLU A 73 -11.67 -6.04 0.63
N LYS A 74 -12.11 -4.83 0.98
CA LYS A 74 -13.54 -4.47 1.02
C LYS A 74 -13.77 -3.00 0.74
N VAL A 75 -14.76 -2.70 -0.09
CA VAL A 75 -15.34 -1.36 -0.24
C VAL A 75 -16.59 -1.29 0.63
N HIS A 76 -16.64 -0.26 1.47
CA HIS A 76 -17.58 -0.13 2.58
C HIS A 76 -18.73 0.84 2.22
N PHE A 77 -19.95 0.31 2.06
CA PHE A 77 -21.15 1.08 1.69
C PHE A 77 -22.11 1.37 2.86
N GLU A 78 -21.71 1.07 4.10
CA GLU A 78 -22.59 1.18 5.28
C GLU A 78 -23.15 2.60 5.46
N LYS A 79 -22.33 3.63 5.20
CA LYS A 79 -22.78 5.04 5.26
C LYS A 79 -23.75 5.40 4.14
N TYR A 80 -23.56 4.84 2.94
CA TYR A 80 -24.46 5.03 1.81
C TYR A 80 -25.80 4.35 2.11
N ASN A 81 -25.78 3.06 2.48
CA ASN A 81 -26.98 2.29 2.81
C ASN A 81 -27.79 2.96 3.93
N LYS A 82 -27.13 3.42 4.99
CA LYS A 82 -27.81 4.14 6.09
C LYS A 82 -28.48 5.44 5.64
N ARG A 83 -27.93 6.12 4.64
CA ARG A 83 -28.41 7.44 4.21
C ARG A 83 -29.47 7.36 3.11
N PHE A 84 -29.33 6.40 2.20
CA PHE A 84 -30.13 6.33 0.97
C PHE A 84 -30.87 5.01 0.79
N GLY A 85 -30.47 3.93 1.48
CA GLY A 85 -31.03 2.59 1.27
C GLY A 85 -32.53 2.44 1.60
N ASP A 86 -33.09 3.37 2.39
CA ASP A 86 -34.50 3.37 2.80
C ASP A 86 -35.29 4.57 2.22
N ASP A 87 -34.75 5.29 1.23
CA ASP A 87 -35.40 6.49 0.68
C ASP A 87 -36.46 6.21 -0.41
N GLY A 88 -36.66 4.93 -0.74
CA GLY A 88 -37.62 4.46 -1.75
C GLY A 88 -37.19 4.67 -3.21
N VAL A 89 -35.99 5.22 -3.44
CA VAL A 89 -35.44 5.50 -4.77
C VAL A 89 -34.13 4.73 -5.00
N HIS A 90 -33.29 4.59 -3.98
CA HIS A 90 -32.00 3.93 -4.06
C HIS A 90 -32.03 2.54 -3.43
N GLU A 91 -31.31 1.59 -4.04
CA GLU A 91 -31.12 0.26 -3.47
C GLU A 91 -29.87 0.21 -2.58
N PRO A 92 -29.93 -0.46 -1.41
CA PRO A 92 -28.75 -0.77 -0.60
C PRO A 92 -27.76 -1.66 -1.35
N LEU A 93 -26.46 -1.43 -1.13
CA LEU A 93 -25.39 -2.25 -1.68
C LEU A 93 -24.79 -3.15 -0.59
N ASP A 94 -24.85 -4.45 -0.80
CA ASP A 94 -24.30 -5.46 0.10
C ASP A 94 -23.78 -6.67 -0.68
N TRP A 95 -22.73 -7.29 -0.14
CA TRP A 95 -22.04 -8.43 -0.76
C TRP A 95 -21.93 -9.61 0.20
N THR A 96 -22.81 -9.70 1.20
CA THR A 96 -22.73 -10.74 2.24
C THR A 96 -22.89 -12.15 1.63
N ASN A 97 -23.69 -12.29 0.58
CA ASN A 97 -23.92 -13.58 -0.09
C ASN A 97 -22.70 -14.06 -0.89
N GLU A 98 -21.80 -13.15 -1.26
CA GLU A 98 -20.60 -13.42 -2.05
C GLU A 98 -19.34 -13.58 -1.17
N GLU A 99 -19.44 -13.50 0.16
CA GLU A 99 -18.28 -13.56 1.07
C GLU A 99 -17.47 -14.86 0.89
N GLU A 100 -18.14 -15.99 0.69
CA GLU A 100 -17.46 -17.28 0.43
C GLU A 100 -16.69 -17.26 -0.90
N LEU A 101 -17.27 -16.68 -1.95
CA LEU A 101 -16.63 -16.56 -3.26
C LEU A 101 -15.42 -15.61 -3.20
N ILE A 102 -15.54 -14.50 -2.48
CA ILE A 102 -14.44 -13.54 -2.28
C ILE A 102 -13.31 -14.19 -1.49
N ALA A 103 -13.63 -14.96 -0.44
CA ALA A 103 -12.64 -15.68 0.36
C ALA A 103 -11.92 -16.75 -0.46
N ALA A 104 -12.66 -17.56 -1.22
CA ALA A 104 -12.11 -18.57 -2.12
C ALA A 104 -11.16 -17.94 -3.16
N PHE A 105 -11.59 -16.87 -3.83
CA PHE A 105 -10.76 -16.18 -4.82
C PHE A 105 -9.44 -15.65 -4.21
N LYS A 106 -9.49 -15.14 -2.98
CA LYS A 106 -8.30 -14.65 -2.27
C LYS A 106 -7.29 -15.76 -1.99
N GLU A 107 -7.76 -16.91 -1.48
CA GLU A 107 -6.91 -18.06 -1.16
C GLU A 107 -6.42 -18.81 -2.41
N GLU A 108 -7.23 -18.86 -3.47
CA GLU A 108 -6.92 -19.64 -4.68
C GLU A 108 -6.10 -18.87 -5.71
N HIS A 109 -6.19 -17.53 -5.73
CA HIS A 109 -5.57 -16.72 -6.78
C HIS A 109 -4.69 -15.60 -6.24
N ILE A 110 -5.14 -14.83 -5.25
CA ILE A 110 -4.38 -13.65 -4.79
C ILE A 110 -3.17 -14.06 -3.94
N TYR A 111 -3.40 -14.81 -2.86
CA TYR A 111 -2.34 -15.22 -1.96
C TYR A 111 -1.27 -16.11 -2.61
N PRO A 112 -1.63 -17.11 -3.44
CA PRO A 112 -0.62 -17.92 -4.13
C PRO A 112 0.30 -17.06 -5.00
N THR A 113 -0.23 -16.15 -5.81
CA THR A 113 0.60 -15.25 -6.62
C THR A 113 1.55 -14.41 -5.76
N ILE A 114 1.09 -13.85 -4.64
CA ILE A 114 1.96 -13.07 -3.74
C ILE A 114 3.08 -13.94 -3.15
N VAL A 115 2.73 -15.14 -2.68
CA VAL A 115 3.68 -16.06 -2.04
C VAL A 115 4.72 -16.56 -3.04
N ASP A 116 4.27 -17.00 -4.21
CA ASP A 116 5.14 -17.54 -5.26
C ASP A 116 6.09 -16.44 -5.78
N THR A 117 5.57 -15.23 -6.06
CA THR A 117 6.41 -14.10 -6.47
C THR A 117 7.41 -13.69 -5.38
N GLU A 118 7.04 -13.70 -4.10
CA GLU A 118 8.01 -13.42 -3.03
C GLU A 118 9.08 -14.51 -2.93
N GLN A 119 8.73 -15.78 -3.15
CA GLN A 119 9.67 -16.89 -3.11
C GLN A 119 10.70 -16.80 -4.25
N GLU A 120 10.24 -16.50 -5.46
CA GLU A 120 11.04 -16.44 -6.67
C GLU A 120 11.86 -15.15 -6.78
N GLU A 121 11.20 -14.00 -6.62
CA GLU A 121 11.79 -12.68 -6.90
C GLU A 121 12.32 -11.98 -5.64
N LYS A 122 11.90 -12.43 -4.45
CA LYS A 122 12.33 -11.84 -3.16
C LYS A 122 12.06 -10.34 -3.11
N SER A 123 10.86 -9.93 -3.50
CA SER A 123 10.44 -8.52 -3.67
C SER A 123 10.61 -7.72 -2.37
N MET A 124 10.06 -8.22 -1.27
CA MET A 124 10.15 -7.59 0.04
C MET A 124 11.58 -7.58 0.55
N LEU A 125 12.30 -8.70 0.41
CA LEU A 125 13.71 -8.78 0.83
C LEU A 125 14.60 -7.78 0.07
N SER A 126 14.39 -7.65 -1.24
CA SER A 126 15.16 -6.74 -2.09
C SER A 126 14.87 -5.28 -1.73
N TRP A 127 13.60 -4.93 -1.48
CA TRP A 127 13.23 -3.61 -0.97
C TRP A 127 13.80 -3.34 0.42
N MET A 128 13.78 -4.31 1.35
CA MET A 128 14.34 -4.11 2.69
C MET A 128 15.82 -3.74 2.68
N LYS A 129 16.59 -4.20 1.67
CA LYS A 129 18.00 -3.81 1.52
C LYS A 129 18.18 -2.32 1.22
N THR A 130 17.18 -1.64 0.69
CA THR A 130 17.23 -0.20 0.38
C THR A 130 16.93 0.67 1.60
N LEU A 131 16.43 0.10 2.71
CA LEU A 131 16.06 0.86 3.91
C LEU A 131 17.23 1.67 4.48
N GLY A 132 18.45 1.13 4.41
CA GLY A 132 19.65 1.82 4.90
C GLY A 132 20.07 3.05 4.08
N ILE A 133 19.48 3.27 2.91
CA ILE A 133 19.76 4.45 2.06
C ILE A 133 18.95 5.66 2.53
N HIS A 134 17.82 5.43 3.19
CA HIS A 134 16.94 6.51 3.62
C HIS A 134 17.56 7.31 4.75
N ASP A 135 17.53 8.63 4.63
CA ASP A 135 17.91 9.53 5.71
C ASP A 135 16.70 9.78 6.61
N PHE A 136 16.63 9.01 7.69
CA PHE A 136 15.57 9.13 8.69
C PHE A 136 15.80 10.27 9.68
N GLU A 137 16.81 11.12 9.53
CA GLU A 137 17.06 12.27 10.41
C GLU A 137 17.11 13.60 9.66
N ALA A 138 17.41 13.60 8.36
CA ALA A 138 17.31 14.80 7.54
C ALA A 138 15.85 15.17 7.23
N THR A 139 15.56 16.45 7.38
CA THR A 139 14.42 17.08 6.73
C THR A 139 14.71 17.19 5.24
N VAL A 140 13.82 16.70 4.37
CA VAL A 140 13.98 16.83 2.91
C VAL A 140 13.90 18.32 2.55
N THR A 141 15.04 18.99 2.44
CA THR A 141 15.16 20.28 1.77
C THR A 141 14.93 20.07 0.27
N GLU A 142 14.11 20.91 -0.35
CA GLU A 142 13.72 20.75 -1.76
C GLU A 142 14.94 20.57 -2.68
N PRO A 143 14.90 19.66 -3.67
CA PRO A 143 15.98 19.56 -4.64
C PRO A 143 15.95 20.79 -5.55
N GLN A 144 17.04 21.54 -5.60
CA GLN A 144 17.31 22.50 -6.66
C GLN A 144 17.45 21.76 -8.00
N GLY A 145 16.61 22.09 -8.97
CA GLY A 145 16.96 22.14 -10.40
C GLY A 145 17.15 20.80 -11.14
N ASN A 146 16.14 20.50 -11.96
CA ASN A 146 16.21 19.84 -13.27
C ASN A 146 17.61 19.34 -13.72
N ARG A 147 17.76 18.02 -13.89
CA ARG A 147 18.71 17.47 -14.86
C ARG A 147 17.97 16.45 -15.72
N ASP A 148 17.99 16.76 -17.01
CA ASP A 148 17.47 16.02 -18.13
C ASP A 148 17.66 14.50 -18.02
N LEU A 149 16.56 13.79 -18.21
CA LEU A 149 16.55 12.58 -19.02
C LEU A 149 15.46 12.81 -20.08
N THR A 150 15.82 13.53 -21.13
CA THR A 150 15.14 13.40 -22.42
C THR A 150 15.35 11.96 -22.88
N GLN A 151 14.27 11.19 -22.88
CA GLN A 151 14.20 9.97 -23.67
C GLN A 151 13.02 10.14 -24.61
N ASP A 152 13.38 10.21 -25.88
CA ASP A 152 12.54 10.36 -27.05
C ASP A 152 11.42 9.33 -27.05
N ASP A 153 10.18 9.80 -27.22
CA ASP A 153 9.08 9.05 -27.82
C ASP A 153 7.97 10.07 -28.10
N ASP A 154 8.01 10.68 -29.30
CA ASP A 154 6.85 11.28 -29.99
C ASP A 154 7.27 11.72 -31.42
N GLU A 155 7.22 10.80 -32.37
CA GLU A 155 6.90 11.16 -33.76
C GLU A 155 5.69 10.32 -34.21
N ASP A 156 4.50 10.82 -33.92
CA ASP A 156 3.33 10.59 -34.76
C ASP A 156 2.39 11.79 -34.65
N GLY A 157 2.50 12.70 -35.61
CA GLY A 157 1.85 14.01 -35.56
C GLY A 157 1.81 14.77 -36.88
N ASN A 158 1.15 14.18 -37.88
CA ASN A 158 0.28 14.85 -38.85
C ASN A 158 0.86 15.97 -39.76
N GLY A 159 0.99 15.68 -41.06
CA GLY A 159 1.23 16.64 -42.13
C GLY A 159 0.19 16.51 -43.25
N SER A 160 -0.66 17.53 -43.34
CA SER A 160 -1.69 17.88 -44.33
C SER A 160 -1.52 17.36 -45.77
N ASP A 161 -2.62 16.82 -46.33
CA ASP A 161 -3.36 17.34 -47.50
C ASP A 161 -4.82 16.82 -47.46
#